data_AF-A0A9E6CVE6-F1
#
_entry.id   AF-A0A9E6CVE6-F1
#
_cell.length_a   1.000
_cell.length_b   1.000
_cell.length_c   1.000
_cell.angle_alpha   90.00
_cell.angle_beta   90.00
_cell.angle_gamma   90.00
#
_symmetry.space_group_name_H-M   'P 1'
#
loop_
_entity.id
_entity.type
_entity.pdbx_description
1 polymer ?
#
loop_
_entity_poly.entity_id
_entity_poly.type
_entity_poly.pdbx_seq_one_letter_code
_entity_poly.pdbx_strand_id
1 'polypeptide(L)'
;MVQTERKTRFEVGPITFIARHELWDGNIQDHADQGVSIVVVGEVGGEETTLLRFNCFDIEKSYIYGPENPDLKVDGPMMLAGRAMTPSGIGKLYRMDPTADGNAIGWTIKTMSSKLPDMLIRAGYPEIAEQVDMEELMDVLPELDDCARELFVAKRNTVKHNRGTDIFEAGNIRFGLEMRRLPVGDGGLAIHVLADLAGSTEKSFMEETEIMAFDCFWDGPHYHYGPRNKNHRIYFDKTLVQDYLGWVLDKFDNKKLGAMIDRAGYPGVAADLDQDKIDAVLPAMTKRAREMLAIGEELTGHPGLPAEVTPNLVSG
;
A
#
# COMPACT_ATOMS: atom_id res chain seq x y z
N MET A 1 -2.50 28.16 -0.25
CA MET A 1 -1.49 27.74 -1.24
C MET A 1 -2.21 27.52 -2.55
N VAL A 2 -1.78 28.17 -3.62
CA VAL A 2 -2.26 27.87 -4.96
C VAL A 2 -1.73 26.48 -5.30
N GLN A 3 -2.61 25.49 -5.40
CA GLN A 3 -2.28 24.20 -6.02
C GLN A 3 -2.09 24.48 -7.51
N THR A 4 -0.86 24.80 -7.92
CA THR A 4 -0.51 24.71 -9.32
C THR A 4 -0.64 23.24 -9.70
N GLU A 5 -1.52 22.90 -10.64
CA GLU A 5 -1.54 21.54 -11.22
C GLU A 5 -0.14 21.25 -11.73
N ARG A 6 0.55 20.28 -11.09
CA ARG A 6 1.93 19.96 -11.41
C ARG A 6 1.99 19.04 -12.63
N LYS A 7 3.02 19.25 -13.44
CA LYS A 7 3.33 18.45 -14.62
C LYS A 7 3.61 17.00 -14.19
N THR A 8 2.76 16.08 -14.64
CA THR A 8 2.91 14.63 -14.48
C THR A 8 3.26 13.93 -15.79
N ARG A 9 3.35 14.70 -16.89
CA ARG A 9 3.64 14.24 -18.24
C ARG A 9 4.91 14.92 -18.74
N PHE A 10 5.85 14.15 -19.28
CA PHE A 10 7.14 14.64 -19.74
C PHE A 10 7.42 14.09 -21.13
N GLU A 11 7.35 14.95 -22.14
CA GLU A 11 7.56 14.60 -23.54
C GLU A 11 9.07 14.56 -23.84
N VAL A 12 9.49 13.54 -24.60
CA VAL A 12 10.85 13.35 -25.11
C VAL A 12 10.74 12.74 -26.50
N GLY A 13 10.82 13.58 -27.54
CA GLY A 13 10.63 13.17 -28.93
C GLY A 13 9.37 12.29 -29.14
N PRO A 14 9.50 11.00 -29.54
CA PRO A 14 8.37 10.12 -29.85
C PRO A 14 7.66 9.52 -28.63
N ILE A 15 8.17 9.76 -27.42
CA ILE A 15 7.62 9.17 -26.19
C ILE A 15 7.21 10.24 -25.18
N THR A 16 6.32 9.85 -24.27
CA THR A 16 5.97 10.63 -23.09
C THR A 16 6.08 9.76 -21.84
N PHE A 17 6.76 10.27 -20.81
CA PHE A 17 6.70 9.69 -19.48
C PHE A 17 5.49 10.23 -18.73
N ILE A 18 4.77 9.35 -18.05
CA ILE A 18 3.65 9.71 -17.20
C ILE A 18 3.88 9.14 -15.80
N ALA A 19 4.02 10.01 -14.81
CA ALA A 19 4.15 9.62 -13.40
C ALA A 19 2.80 9.79 -12.69
N ARG A 20 2.32 8.74 -12.00
CA ARG A 20 1.04 8.77 -11.27
C ARG A 20 1.18 8.02 -9.95
N HIS A 21 0.54 8.53 -8.90
CA HIS A 21 0.32 7.72 -7.72
C HIS A 21 -0.87 6.81 -7.95
N GLU A 22 -0.74 5.53 -7.63
CA GLU A 22 -1.78 4.52 -7.72
C GLU A 22 -2.05 3.89 -6.35
N LEU A 23 -3.31 3.61 -6.10
CA LEU A 23 -3.79 2.85 -4.95
C LEU A 23 -4.42 1.57 -5.48
N TRP A 24 -3.87 0.43 -5.08
CA TRP A 24 -4.35 -0.89 -5.46
C TRP A 24 -5.18 -1.45 -4.33
N ASP A 25 -6.36 -0.89 -4.14
CA ASP A 25 -7.36 -1.35 -3.17
C ASP A 25 -8.67 -1.83 -3.82
N GLY A 26 -8.84 -1.54 -5.12
CA GLY A 26 -10.07 -1.78 -5.89
C GLY A 26 -10.36 -3.25 -6.23
N ASN A 27 -9.37 -4.14 -6.14
CA ASN A 27 -9.59 -5.59 -6.08
C ASN A 27 -9.46 -6.01 -4.62
N ILE A 28 -10.54 -5.79 -3.86
CA ILE A 28 -10.69 -5.86 -2.39
C ILE A 28 -10.11 -7.12 -1.71
N GLN A 29 -9.58 -8.11 -2.43
CA GLN A 29 -9.19 -9.41 -1.88
C GLN A 29 -7.86 -10.01 -2.34
N ASP A 30 -7.04 -9.36 -3.19
CA ASP A 30 -5.87 -10.06 -3.78
C ASP A 30 -4.50 -9.42 -3.48
N HIS A 31 -4.34 -8.08 -3.54
CA HIS A 31 -3.03 -7.45 -3.32
C HIS A 31 -3.13 -5.95 -2.95
N ALA A 32 -3.38 -5.64 -1.67
CA ALA A 32 -3.35 -4.25 -1.22
C ALA A 32 -1.95 -3.65 -1.34
N ASP A 33 -1.81 -2.63 -2.18
CA ASP A 33 -0.54 -1.93 -2.41
C ASP A 33 -0.77 -0.47 -2.82
N GLN A 34 0.29 0.33 -2.81
CA GLN A 34 0.27 1.69 -3.35
C GLN A 34 1.68 2.19 -3.67
N GLY A 35 1.74 3.24 -4.48
CA GLY A 35 2.96 4.00 -4.73
C GLY A 35 2.90 4.68 -6.08
N VAL A 36 4.04 4.82 -6.75
CA VAL A 36 4.12 5.54 -8.04
C VAL A 36 4.31 4.58 -9.20
N SER A 37 3.48 4.74 -10.23
CA SER A 37 3.74 4.17 -11.55
C SER A 37 4.43 5.22 -12.43
N ILE A 38 5.45 4.79 -13.15
CA ILE A 38 6.07 5.56 -14.23
C ILE A 38 5.79 4.79 -15.52
N VAL A 39 5.03 5.41 -16.40
CA VAL A 39 4.57 4.81 -17.66
C VAL A 39 5.27 5.49 -18.82
N VAL A 40 5.78 4.72 -19.78
CA VAL A 40 6.32 5.24 -21.03
C VAL A 40 5.28 4.98 -22.11
N VAL A 41 4.72 6.04 -22.67
CA VAL A 41 3.73 5.96 -23.76
C VAL A 41 4.32 6.51 -25.06
N GLY A 42 3.79 6.06 -26.19
CA GLY A 42 4.08 6.61 -27.51
C GLY A 42 2.91 6.36 -28.46
N GLU A 43 2.96 6.95 -29.65
CA GLU A 43 1.91 6.76 -30.66
C GLU A 43 2.15 5.46 -31.44
N VAL A 44 1.19 4.54 -31.41
CA VAL A 44 1.21 3.30 -32.21
C VAL A 44 -0.13 3.18 -32.91
N GLY A 45 -0.13 3.12 -34.25
CA GLY A 45 -1.36 3.02 -35.03
C GLY A 45 -2.34 4.21 -34.87
N GLY A 46 -1.84 5.37 -34.44
CA GLY A 46 -2.65 6.57 -34.19
C GLY A 46 -3.26 6.64 -32.78
N GLU A 47 -2.90 5.72 -31.88
CA GLU A 47 -3.37 5.69 -30.49
C GLU A 47 -2.20 5.83 -29.50
N GLU A 48 -2.42 6.52 -28.38
CA GLU A 48 -1.48 6.56 -27.25
C GLU A 48 -1.41 5.17 -26.63
N THR A 49 -0.27 4.50 -26.78
CA THR A 49 -0.06 3.12 -26.36
C THR A 49 0.98 3.05 -25.25
N THR A 50 0.72 2.26 -24.21
CA THR A 50 1.67 1.99 -23.15
C THR A 50 2.77 1.04 -23.61
N LEU A 51 3.98 1.57 -23.79
CA LEU A 51 5.14 0.83 -24.29
C LEU A 51 5.88 0.09 -23.16
N LEU A 52 6.07 0.78 -22.04
CA LEU A 52 6.71 0.27 -20.82
C LEU A 52 5.98 0.77 -19.59
N ARG A 53 6.01 -0.01 -18.51
CA ARG A 53 5.48 0.40 -17.21
C ARG A 53 6.42 -0.01 -16.09
N PHE A 54 6.69 0.91 -15.18
CA PHE A 54 7.47 0.68 -13.96
C PHE A 54 6.56 0.91 -12.75
N ASN A 55 6.36 -0.13 -11.95
CA ASN A 55 5.65 -0.05 -10.67
C ASN A 55 6.68 0.17 -9.56
N CYS A 56 6.65 1.35 -8.95
CA CYS A 56 7.49 1.71 -7.81
C CYS A 56 6.63 1.73 -6.53
N PHE A 57 6.02 0.59 -6.20
CA PHE A 57 5.09 0.47 -5.09
C PHE A 57 5.74 -0.05 -3.79
N ASP A 58 4.99 0.02 -2.70
CA ASP A 58 5.41 -0.46 -1.39
C ASP A 58 5.73 -1.95 -1.41
N ILE A 59 4.99 -2.78 -2.15
CA ILE A 59 5.20 -4.22 -2.29
C ILE A 59 5.64 -4.61 -3.70
N GLU A 60 4.83 -4.33 -4.71
CA GLU A 60 5.03 -4.67 -6.11
C GLU A 60 6.00 -3.69 -6.79
N LYS A 61 7.30 -3.94 -6.59
CA LYS A 61 8.37 -3.29 -7.35
C LYS A 61 8.61 -4.12 -8.60
N SER A 62 8.13 -3.65 -9.74
CA SER A 62 8.15 -4.42 -10.99
C SER A 62 8.25 -3.51 -12.22
N TYR A 63 8.61 -4.09 -13.36
CA TYR A 63 8.53 -3.42 -14.65
C TYR A 63 8.00 -4.37 -15.71
N ILE A 64 7.33 -3.81 -16.72
CA ILE A 64 6.57 -4.56 -17.71
C ILE A 64 6.97 -4.06 -19.11
N TYR A 65 7.36 -4.99 -19.98
CA TYR A 65 7.55 -4.72 -21.40
C TYR A 65 6.25 -4.91 -22.17
N GLY A 66 5.92 -3.96 -23.04
CA GLY A 66 4.78 -4.02 -23.96
C GLY A 66 3.47 -4.44 -23.30
N PRO A 67 3.02 -3.77 -22.21
CA PRO A 67 1.76 -4.12 -21.54
C PRO A 67 0.55 -4.06 -22.46
N GLU A 68 0.60 -3.23 -23.51
CA GLU A 68 -0.44 -3.10 -24.54
C GLU A 68 0.00 -3.62 -25.92
N ASN A 69 1.10 -4.39 -26.00
CA ASN A 69 1.52 -5.04 -27.23
C ASN A 69 0.95 -6.47 -27.34
N PRO A 70 -0.13 -6.70 -28.10
CA PRO A 70 -0.74 -8.04 -28.22
C PRO A 70 0.17 -9.04 -28.94
N ASP A 71 1.12 -8.54 -29.74
CA ASP A 71 1.99 -9.34 -30.58
C ASP A 71 3.37 -9.60 -29.93
N LEU A 72 3.60 -9.09 -28.71
CA LEU A 72 4.87 -9.21 -28.00
C LEU A 72 5.32 -10.68 -27.94
N LYS A 73 6.47 -10.96 -28.57
CA LYS A 73 7.17 -12.23 -28.49
C LYS A 73 8.33 -12.08 -27.52
N VAL A 74 8.33 -12.91 -26.48
CA VAL A 74 9.42 -12.97 -25.52
C VAL A 74 10.14 -14.29 -25.72
N ASP A 75 11.43 -14.21 -26.03
CA ASP A 75 12.27 -15.41 -26.07
C ASP A 75 12.26 -16.10 -24.71
N GLY A 76 11.89 -17.37 -24.70
CA GLY A 76 12.01 -18.22 -23.54
C GLY A 76 13.48 -18.39 -23.18
N PRO A 77 13.82 -18.61 -21.89
CA PRO A 77 15.21 -18.85 -21.52
C PRO A 77 15.71 -20.10 -22.25
N MET A 78 16.98 -20.10 -22.67
CA MET A 78 17.60 -21.21 -23.40
C MET A 78 17.48 -22.56 -22.65
N MET A 79 17.47 -22.51 -21.31
CA MET A 79 17.22 -23.68 -20.44
C MET A 79 15.82 -24.31 -20.61
N LEU A 80 14.89 -23.60 -21.24
CA LEU A 80 13.55 -24.07 -21.64
C LEU A 80 13.42 -24.20 -23.17
N ALA A 81 14.52 -24.53 -23.84
CA ALA A 81 14.62 -24.74 -25.29
C ALA A 81 14.30 -23.52 -26.16
N GLY A 82 14.41 -22.30 -25.60
CA GLY A 82 14.32 -21.06 -26.38
C GLY A 82 12.97 -20.82 -27.05
N ARG A 83 11.90 -21.52 -26.64
CA ARG A 83 10.58 -21.34 -27.23
C ARG A 83 10.07 -19.95 -26.91
N ALA A 84 9.82 -19.14 -27.93
CA ALA A 84 9.15 -17.87 -27.78
C ALA A 84 7.78 -18.08 -27.13
N MET A 85 7.48 -17.26 -26.13
CA MET A 85 6.19 -17.26 -25.45
C MET A 85 5.51 -15.91 -25.67
N THR A 86 4.23 -15.95 -26.03
CA THR A 86 3.35 -14.80 -25.85
C THR A 86 3.01 -14.72 -24.37
N PRO A 87 3.25 -13.60 -23.68
CA PRO A 87 2.82 -13.45 -22.30
C PRO A 87 1.30 -13.60 -22.16
N SER A 88 0.83 -14.30 -21.13
CA SER A 88 -0.59 -14.33 -20.77
C SER A 88 -0.91 -13.11 -19.90
N GLY A 89 -1.79 -12.22 -20.38
CA GLY A 89 -2.19 -11.01 -19.64
C GLY A 89 -1.38 -9.77 -20.05
N ILE A 90 -0.93 -8.98 -19.07
CA ILE A 90 -0.29 -7.67 -19.25
C ILE A 90 1.21 -7.78 -19.59
N GLY A 91 1.54 -7.82 -20.89
CA GLY A 91 2.94 -7.77 -21.36
C GLY A 91 3.89 -8.74 -20.64
N LYS A 92 5.19 -8.45 -20.64
CA LYS A 92 6.19 -9.25 -19.92
C LYS A 92 6.64 -8.57 -18.63
N LEU A 93 6.12 -9.05 -17.50
CA LEU A 93 6.47 -8.58 -16.17
C LEU A 93 7.80 -9.17 -15.64
N TYR A 94 8.59 -8.31 -15.01
CA TYR A 94 9.78 -8.63 -14.22
C TYR A 94 9.69 -7.96 -12.85
N ARG A 95 10.19 -8.64 -11.82
CA ARG A 95 10.26 -8.10 -10.45
C ARG A 95 11.60 -7.42 -10.24
N MET A 96 11.60 -6.29 -9.53
CA MET A 96 12.80 -5.67 -8.98
C MET A 96 13.06 -6.29 -7.60
N ASP A 97 14.31 -6.59 -7.29
CA ASP A 97 14.72 -7.03 -5.96
C ASP A 97 15.14 -5.80 -5.16
N PRO A 98 14.32 -5.30 -4.21
CA PRO A 98 14.69 -4.11 -3.42
C PRO A 98 15.99 -4.29 -2.63
N THR A 99 16.43 -5.53 -2.38
CA THR A 99 17.69 -5.82 -1.70
C THR A 99 18.90 -5.53 -2.58
N ALA A 100 18.83 -5.92 -3.87
CA ALA A 100 19.93 -5.76 -4.82
C ALA A 100 19.83 -4.45 -5.62
N ASP A 101 18.61 -4.06 -5.99
CA ASP A 101 18.29 -2.92 -6.85
C ASP A 101 18.11 -1.61 -6.06
N GLY A 102 17.82 -1.70 -4.76
CA GLY A 102 17.61 -0.55 -3.89
C GLY A 102 16.25 0.12 -4.08
N ASN A 103 16.24 1.45 -4.13
CA ASN A 103 15.01 2.23 -4.30
C ASN A 103 14.45 2.10 -5.74
N ALA A 104 13.19 1.70 -5.88
CA ALA A 104 12.57 1.43 -7.18
C ALA A 104 12.51 2.65 -8.11
N ILE A 105 12.27 3.86 -7.57
CA ILE A 105 12.27 5.09 -8.39
C ILE A 105 13.69 5.36 -8.88
N GLY A 106 14.68 5.36 -7.98
CA GLY A 106 16.08 5.58 -8.34
C GLY A 106 16.60 4.54 -9.34
N TRP A 107 16.22 3.28 -9.18
CA TRP A 107 16.55 2.21 -10.13
C TRP A 107 15.91 2.45 -11.50
N THR A 108 14.63 2.83 -11.54
CA THR A 108 13.89 3.12 -12.78
C THR A 108 14.57 4.24 -13.56
N ILE A 109 14.87 5.37 -12.90
CA ILE A 109 15.53 6.52 -13.53
C ILE A 109 16.92 6.15 -14.08
N LYS A 110 17.74 5.48 -13.27
CA LYS A 110 19.07 4.99 -13.69
C LYS A 110 19.00 4.00 -14.85
N THR A 111 17.98 3.16 -14.89
CA THR A 111 17.81 2.17 -15.96
C THR A 111 17.42 2.87 -17.26
N MET A 112 16.44 3.78 -17.22
CA MET A 112 16.03 4.53 -18.41
C MET A 112 17.16 5.39 -18.99
N SER A 113 18.01 5.97 -18.14
CA SER A 113 19.15 6.81 -18.57
C SER A 113 20.18 6.07 -19.44
N SER A 114 20.15 4.74 -19.51
CA SER A 114 21.15 3.95 -20.23
C SER A 114 20.57 2.81 -21.07
N LYS A 115 19.32 2.39 -20.81
CA LYS A 115 18.71 1.19 -21.40
C LYS A 115 17.36 1.41 -22.03
N LEU A 116 16.84 2.63 -22.07
CA LEU A 116 15.50 2.87 -22.61
C LEU A 116 15.34 2.38 -24.07
N PRO A 117 16.25 2.66 -25.02
CA PRO A 117 16.12 2.15 -26.39
C PRO A 117 16.12 0.60 -26.45
N ASP A 118 17.06 -0.05 -25.75
CA ASP A 118 17.11 -1.52 -25.63
C ASP A 118 15.80 -2.08 -25.08
N MET A 119 15.20 -1.39 -24.10
CA MET A 119 13.94 -1.78 -23.49
C MET A 119 12.76 -1.64 -24.44
N LEU A 120 12.70 -0.58 -25.24
CA LEU A 120 11.66 -0.36 -26.25
C LEU A 120 11.73 -1.40 -27.37
N ILE A 121 12.94 -1.73 -27.85
CA ILE A 121 13.17 -2.82 -28.80
C ILE A 121 12.62 -4.13 -28.23
N ARG A 122 12.95 -4.44 -26.97
CA ARG A 122 12.46 -5.65 -26.28
C ARG A 122 10.94 -5.65 -26.07
N ALA A 123 10.32 -4.48 -25.93
CA ALA A 123 8.87 -4.32 -25.86
C ALA A 123 8.18 -4.43 -27.24
N GLY A 124 8.94 -4.60 -28.32
CA GLY A 124 8.43 -4.76 -29.68
C GLY A 124 8.22 -3.44 -30.43
N TYR A 125 8.95 -2.37 -30.05
CA TYR A 125 8.84 -1.05 -30.66
C TYR A 125 10.20 -0.50 -31.16
N PRO A 126 10.89 -1.22 -32.08
CA PRO A 126 12.20 -0.79 -32.57
C PRO A 126 12.17 0.56 -33.31
N GLU A 127 11.10 0.87 -34.05
CA GLU A 127 10.99 2.13 -34.80
C GLU A 127 10.86 3.35 -33.87
N ILE A 128 10.20 3.20 -32.73
CA ILE A 128 10.15 4.25 -31.70
C ILE A 128 11.52 4.36 -31.02
N ALA A 129 12.17 3.22 -30.73
CA ALA A 129 13.47 3.20 -30.08
C ALA A 129 14.55 3.95 -30.85
N GLU A 130 14.56 3.85 -32.19
CA GLU A 130 15.48 4.56 -33.08
C GLU A 130 15.32 6.09 -33.05
N GLN A 131 14.15 6.58 -32.66
CA GLN A 131 13.80 7.99 -32.64
C GLN A 131 14.03 8.65 -31.26
N VAL A 132 14.40 7.87 -30.23
CA VAL A 132 14.66 8.41 -28.89
C VAL A 132 15.98 9.18 -28.87
N ASP A 133 15.91 10.49 -28.63
CA ASP A 133 17.07 11.31 -28.34
C ASP A 133 17.50 11.11 -26.88
N MET A 134 18.68 10.53 -26.68
CA MET A 134 19.22 10.26 -25.35
C MET A 134 19.70 11.54 -24.64
N GLU A 135 20.06 12.61 -25.36
CA GLU A 135 20.43 13.89 -24.74
C GLU A 135 19.20 14.58 -24.19
N GLU A 136 18.13 14.68 -24.98
CA GLU A 136 16.82 15.20 -24.54
C GLU A 136 16.26 14.39 -23.37
N LEU A 137 16.38 13.06 -23.41
CA LEU A 137 16.00 12.20 -22.30
C LEU A 137 16.74 12.56 -21.00
N MET A 138 18.05 12.77 -21.08
CA MET A 138 18.87 13.08 -19.91
C MET A 138 18.50 14.42 -19.27
N ASP A 139 18.02 15.39 -20.06
CA ASP A 139 17.53 16.67 -19.56
C ASP A 139 16.19 16.53 -18.81
N VAL A 140 15.35 15.57 -19.22
CA VAL A 140 14.01 15.35 -18.63
C VAL A 140 14.02 14.46 -17.38
N LEU A 141 14.92 13.47 -17.32
CA LEU A 141 14.94 12.48 -16.23
C LEU A 141 15.02 13.07 -14.80
N PRO A 142 15.76 14.17 -14.53
CA PRO A 142 15.76 14.79 -13.20
C PRO A 142 14.37 15.32 -12.79
N GLU A 143 13.66 15.98 -13.70
CA GLU A 143 12.31 16.52 -13.44
C GLU A 143 11.31 15.38 -13.17
N LEU A 144 11.46 14.26 -13.91
CA LEU A 144 10.68 13.05 -13.69
C LEU A 144 10.98 12.38 -12.34
N ASP A 145 12.26 12.28 -11.92
CA ASP A 145 12.64 11.71 -10.62
C ASP A 145 12.03 12.53 -9.47
N ASP A 146 12.16 13.85 -9.52
CA ASP A 146 11.60 14.76 -8.52
C ASP A 146 10.07 14.63 -8.44
N CYS A 147 9.40 14.62 -9.60
CA CYS A 147 7.95 14.42 -9.66
C CYS A 147 7.52 13.07 -9.07
N ALA A 148 8.21 11.97 -9.43
CA ALA A 148 7.90 10.65 -8.93
C ALA A 148 8.12 10.55 -7.40
N ARG A 149 9.21 11.09 -6.87
CA ARG A 149 9.46 11.13 -5.41
C ARG A 149 8.42 11.94 -4.67
N GLU A 150 8.04 13.09 -5.23
CA GLU A 150 7.05 13.94 -4.61
C GLU A 150 5.66 13.29 -4.63
N LEU A 151 5.24 12.69 -5.76
CA LEU A 151 4.00 11.92 -5.84
C LEU A 151 3.97 10.78 -4.83
N PHE A 152 5.08 10.06 -4.66
CA PHE A 152 5.19 8.94 -3.72
C PHE A 152 4.92 9.38 -2.27
N VAL A 153 5.38 10.57 -1.89
CA VAL A 153 5.18 11.10 -0.52
C VAL A 153 3.83 11.81 -0.38
N ALA A 154 3.53 12.75 -1.28
CA ALA A 154 2.41 13.68 -1.13
C ALA A 154 1.04 13.06 -1.44
N LYS A 155 1.00 11.97 -2.20
CA LYS A 155 -0.26 11.28 -2.57
C LYS A 155 -0.45 9.96 -1.84
N ARG A 156 0.41 9.65 -0.88
CA ARG A 156 0.31 8.43 -0.10
C ARG A 156 -1.04 8.37 0.62
N ASN A 157 -1.76 7.29 0.38
CA ASN A 157 -3.03 7.04 1.02
C ASN A 157 -2.79 6.64 2.48
N THR A 158 -3.26 7.46 3.40
CA THR A 158 -3.24 7.21 4.85
C THR A 158 -4.61 7.54 5.42
N VAL A 159 -4.92 6.97 6.59
CA VAL A 159 -6.17 7.22 7.31
C VAL A 159 -5.87 7.50 8.77
N LYS A 160 -6.72 8.30 9.42
CA LYS A 160 -6.69 8.53 10.86
C LYS A 160 -8.03 8.09 11.46
N HIS A 161 -8.01 7.02 12.23
CA HIS A 161 -9.16 6.66 13.05
C HIS A 161 -9.13 7.40 14.40
N ASN A 162 -10.18 7.23 15.18
CA ASN A 162 -10.13 7.59 16.59
C ASN A 162 -9.19 6.62 17.33
N ARG A 163 -8.76 7.03 18.52
CA ARG A 163 -7.94 6.18 19.39
C ARG A 163 -8.74 5.10 20.13
N GLY A 164 -10.06 5.09 20.00
CA GLY A 164 -10.98 4.31 20.84
C GLY A 164 -11.40 4.97 22.15
N THR A 165 -12.45 4.42 22.76
CA THR A 165 -13.05 4.89 24.02
C THR A 165 -12.44 4.22 25.24
N ASP A 166 -11.99 2.98 25.08
CA ASP A 166 -11.46 2.15 26.15
C ASP A 166 -10.00 1.80 25.82
N ILE A 167 -9.07 2.32 26.62
CA ILE A 167 -7.62 2.22 26.37
C ILE A 167 -6.96 1.25 27.35
N PHE A 168 -6.10 0.38 26.84
CA PHE A 168 -5.29 -0.57 27.60
C PHE A 168 -3.81 -0.31 27.31
N GLU A 169 -3.04 0.08 28.32
CA GLU A 169 -1.61 0.36 28.18
C GLU A 169 -0.77 -0.91 28.30
N ALA A 170 0.10 -1.16 27.31
CA ALA A 170 0.90 -2.38 27.19
C ALA A 170 2.34 -2.05 26.80
N GLY A 171 3.08 -1.42 27.72
CA GLY A 171 4.47 -1.05 27.48
C GLY A 171 4.59 0.15 26.54
N ASN A 172 5.28 -0.02 25.41
CA ASN A 172 5.48 1.02 24.39
C ASN A 172 4.29 1.18 23.43
N ILE A 173 3.25 0.35 23.57
CA ILE A 173 2.02 0.42 22.79
C ILE A 173 0.78 0.51 23.68
N ARG A 174 -0.33 0.88 23.07
CA ARG A 174 -1.67 0.89 23.69
C ARG A 174 -2.67 0.24 22.75
N PHE A 175 -3.59 -0.52 23.31
CA PHE A 175 -4.78 -0.99 22.58
C PHE A 175 -5.93 -0.03 22.87
N GLY A 176 -6.60 0.43 21.82
CA GLY A 176 -7.84 1.19 21.92
C GLY A 176 -9.00 0.40 21.34
N LEU A 177 -10.10 0.28 22.08
CA LEU A 177 -11.33 -0.34 21.60
C LEU A 177 -12.34 0.74 21.19
N GLU A 178 -12.96 0.57 20.04
CA GLU A 178 -14.00 1.48 19.54
C GLU A 178 -15.15 0.70 18.91
N MET A 179 -16.41 1.08 19.20
CA MET A 179 -17.53 0.65 18.38
C MET A 179 -17.75 1.63 17.24
N ARG A 180 -17.68 1.15 16.00
CA ARG A 180 -17.74 2.00 14.81
C ARG A 180 -18.94 1.67 13.95
N ARG A 181 -19.57 2.71 13.39
CA ARG A 181 -20.52 2.60 12.28
C ARG A 181 -20.15 3.55 11.16
N LEU A 182 -19.90 3.00 9.98
CA LEU A 182 -19.62 3.76 8.77
C LEU A 182 -20.90 4.38 8.19
N PRO A 183 -20.80 5.47 7.40
CA PRO A 183 -21.94 6.08 6.72
C PRO A 183 -22.75 5.12 5.85
N VAL A 184 -22.09 4.09 5.30
CA VAL A 184 -22.70 3.06 4.45
C VAL A 184 -23.43 1.96 5.24
N GLY A 185 -23.41 2.00 6.57
CA GLY A 185 -24.10 1.05 7.45
C GLY A 185 -23.25 -0.15 7.88
N ASP A 186 -22.07 -0.35 7.30
CA ASP A 186 -21.07 -1.30 7.83
C ASP A 186 -20.46 -0.79 9.15
N GLY A 187 -19.82 -1.67 9.90
CA GLY A 187 -19.18 -1.36 11.17
C GLY A 187 -19.12 -2.56 12.10
N GLY A 188 -18.63 -2.32 13.31
CA GLY A 188 -18.28 -3.35 14.27
C GLY A 188 -17.33 -2.83 15.33
N LEU A 189 -16.79 -3.75 16.13
CA LEU A 189 -15.67 -3.45 17.02
C LEU A 189 -14.42 -3.18 16.18
N ALA A 190 -13.72 -2.09 16.49
CA ALA A 190 -12.37 -1.82 16.05
C ALA A 190 -11.39 -1.95 17.22
N ILE A 191 -10.24 -2.52 16.94
CA ILE A 191 -9.09 -2.57 17.84
C ILE A 191 -7.96 -1.77 17.20
N HIS A 192 -7.65 -0.63 17.80
CA HIS A 192 -6.55 0.24 17.43
C HIS A 192 -5.29 -0.16 18.19
N VAL A 193 -4.15 -0.25 17.51
CA VAL A 193 -2.84 -0.34 18.16
C VAL A 193 -2.15 0.99 17.97
N LEU A 194 -1.80 1.63 19.07
CA LEU A 194 -1.30 2.99 19.14
C LEU A 194 0.11 2.98 19.70
N ALA A 195 0.98 3.84 19.17
CA ALA A 195 2.30 4.11 19.73
C ALA A 195 2.61 5.60 19.64
N ASP A 196 3.42 6.10 20.57
CA ASP A 196 3.91 7.48 20.51
C ASP A 196 5.07 7.53 19.53
N LEU A 197 4.87 8.21 18.39
CA LEU A 197 5.89 8.42 17.37
C LEU A 197 6.36 9.88 17.38
N ALA A 198 7.64 10.05 17.10
CA ALA A 198 8.37 11.31 17.15
C ALA A 198 8.36 11.99 18.53
N GLY A 199 9.52 12.47 18.98
CA GLY A 199 9.64 13.13 20.28
C GLY A 199 9.65 12.20 21.48
N SER A 200 9.27 12.74 22.63
CA SER A 200 9.19 12.03 23.90
C SER A 200 7.95 12.52 24.65
N THR A 201 7.45 11.76 25.61
CA THR A 201 6.24 12.09 26.38
C THR A 201 6.31 13.45 27.09
N GLU A 202 7.52 13.97 27.34
CA GLU A 202 7.76 15.29 27.93
C GLU A 202 7.87 16.43 26.91
N LYS A 203 7.80 16.14 25.60
CA LYS A 203 7.98 17.13 24.53
C LYS A 203 6.68 17.40 23.79
N SER A 204 6.50 18.65 23.38
CA SER A 204 5.27 19.15 22.75
C SER A 204 5.02 18.65 21.32
N PHE A 205 5.91 17.85 20.75
CA PHE A 205 5.83 17.35 19.37
C PHE A 205 5.64 15.83 19.31
N MET A 206 5.18 15.22 20.40
CA MET A 206 4.77 13.82 20.43
C MET A 206 3.46 13.62 19.65
N GLU A 207 3.45 12.63 18.74
CA GLU A 207 2.25 12.20 18.04
C GLU A 207 1.90 10.75 18.41
N GLU A 208 0.84 10.60 19.19
CA GLU A 208 0.15 9.31 19.30
C GLU A 208 -0.37 8.89 17.91
N THR A 209 0.21 7.81 17.40
CA THR A 209 -0.04 7.33 16.04
C THR A 209 -0.65 5.93 16.08
N GLU A 210 -1.72 5.75 15.30
CA GLU A 210 -2.28 4.43 15.03
C GLU A 210 -1.36 3.66 14.07
N ILE A 211 -0.69 2.65 14.60
CA ILE A 211 0.29 1.83 13.88
C ILE A 211 -0.33 0.58 13.27
N MET A 212 -1.45 0.12 13.82
CA MET A 212 -2.29 -0.93 13.25
C MET A 212 -3.75 -0.70 13.63
N ALA A 213 -4.67 -1.20 12.80
CA ALA A 213 -6.09 -1.23 13.11
C ALA A 213 -6.67 -2.58 12.72
N PHE A 214 -7.56 -3.13 13.54
CA PHE A 214 -8.32 -4.33 13.24
C PHE A 214 -9.80 -3.97 13.29
N ASP A 215 -10.42 -3.84 12.13
CA ASP A 215 -11.82 -3.51 11.97
C ASP A 215 -12.61 -4.82 11.82
N CYS A 216 -13.09 -5.35 12.95
CA CYS A 216 -13.93 -6.55 13.03
C CYS A 216 -15.37 -6.23 12.60
N PHE A 217 -15.52 -5.70 11.38
CA PHE A 217 -16.78 -5.23 10.84
C PHE A 217 -17.62 -6.36 10.27
N TRP A 218 -18.94 -6.17 10.23
CA TRP A 218 -19.85 -7.25 9.85
C TRP A 218 -19.85 -7.50 8.33
N ASP A 219 -19.81 -6.44 7.51
CA ASP A 219 -19.86 -6.55 6.05
C ASP A 219 -18.47 -6.65 5.46
N GLY A 220 -17.61 -5.66 5.74
CA GLY A 220 -16.23 -5.57 5.26
C GLY A 220 -15.20 -5.71 6.37
N PRO A 221 -15.11 -6.84 7.08
CA PRO A 221 -14.07 -7.06 8.09
C PRO A 221 -12.68 -6.95 7.43
N HIS A 222 -11.79 -6.17 8.03
CA HIS A 222 -10.42 -6.02 7.53
C HIS A 222 -9.47 -5.56 8.63
N TYR A 223 -8.18 -5.50 8.29
CA TYR A 223 -7.18 -4.90 9.16
C TYR A 223 -6.17 -4.09 8.34
N HIS A 224 -5.60 -3.07 8.98
CA HIS A 224 -4.66 -2.12 8.38
C HIS A 224 -3.25 -2.39 8.87
N TYR A 225 -2.31 -2.54 7.95
CA TYR A 225 -0.88 -2.36 8.24
C TYR A 225 -0.53 -0.88 8.09
N GLY A 226 -0.28 -0.22 9.22
CA GLY A 226 0.16 1.17 9.28
C GLY A 226 -0.83 2.14 8.65
N PRO A 227 -2.05 2.32 9.20
CA PRO A 227 -3.02 3.28 8.66
C PRO A 227 -2.43 4.70 8.50
N ARG A 228 -1.47 5.06 9.37
CA ARG A 228 -0.70 6.32 9.33
C ARG A 228 0.62 6.25 8.53
N ASN A 229 0.87 5.16 7.81
CA ASN A 229 2.07 4.92 6.99
C ASN A 229 1.71 4.31 5.62
N LYS A 230 1.59 2.98 5.54
CA LYS A 230 1.33 2.24 4.28
C LYS A 230 -0.16 2.02 4.00
N ASN A 231 -1.00 2.10 5.01
CA ASN A 231 -2.45 1.88 4.96
C ASN A 231 -2.87 0.64 4.13
N HIS A 232 -2.10 -0.44 4.19
CA HIS A 232 -2.44 -1.66 3.46
C HIS A 232 -3.61 -2.35 4.16
N ARG A 233 -4.76 -2.40 3.48
CA ARG A 233 -5.99 -3.03 3.99
C ARG A 233 -6.06 -4.47 3.54
N ILE A 234 -6.13 -5.39 4.50
CA ILE A 234 -6.30 -6.82 4.23
C ILE A 234 -7.68 -7.23 4.71
N TYR A 235 -8.55 -7.60 3.77
CA TYR A 235 -9.89 -8.07 4.06
C TYR A 235 -9.87 -9.54 4.49
N PHE A 236 -10.73 -9.86 5.44
CA PHE A 236 -10.92 -11.25 5.84
C PHE A 236 -11.73 -12.00 4.79
N ASP A 237 -11.31 -13.22 4.47
CA ASP A 237 -12.19 -14.18 3.81
C ASP A 237 -13.25 -14.63 4.81
N LYS A 238 -14.47 -14.11 4.64
CA LYS A 238 -15.64 -14.38 5.50
C LYS A 238 -16.05 -15.87 5.51
N THR A 239 -15.57 -16.66 4.54
CA THR A 239 -15.77 -18.11 4.51
C THR A 239 -14.86 -18.80 5.51
N LEU A 240 -13.60 -18.36 5.59
CA LEU A 240 -12.56 -18.99 6.40
C LEU A 240 -12.48 -18.43 7.83
N VAL A 241 -12.84 -17.16 8.00
CA VAL A 241 -12.83 -16.47 9.29
C VAL A 241 -14.25 -16.04 9.63
N GLN A 242 -14.86 -16.72 10.60
CA GLN A 242 -16.24 -16.45 11.04
C GLN A 242 -16.30 -15.76 12.41
N ASP A 243 -15.23 -15.82 13.20
CA ASP A 243 -15.04 -15.05 14.43
C ASP A 243 -13.85 -14.10 14.25
N TYR A 244 -14.13 -12.88 13.77
CA TYR A 244 -13.09 -11.90 13.48
C TYR A 244 -12.34 -11.46 14.75
N LEU A 245 -13.05 -11.22 15.85
CA LEU A 245 -12.42 -10.88 17.13
C LEU A 245 -11.57 -12.05 17.62
N GLY A 246 -12.09 -13.28 17.59
CA GLY A 246 -11.35 -14.48 17.95
C GLY A 246 -10.07 -14.66 17.13
N TRP A 247 -10.12 -14.37 15.81
CA TRP A 247 -8.93 -14.40 14.96
C TRP A 247 -7.89 -13.36 15.40
N VAL A 248 -8.31 -12.13 15.71
CA VAL A 248 -7.40 -11.06 16.15
C VAL A 248 -6.74 -11.44 17.47
N LEU A 249 -7.53 -11.90 18.44
CA LEU A 249 -7.03 -12.36 19.74
C LEU A 249 -6.06 -13.53 19.60
N ASP A 250 -6.34 -14.49 18.71
CA ASP A 250 -5.41 -15.58 18.38
C ASP A 250 -4.05 -15.05 17.89
N LYS A 251 -4.01 -13.97 17.10
CA LYS A 251 -2.72 -13.36 16.68
C LYS A 251 -1.97 -12.72 17.83
N PHE A 252 -2.67 -12.14 18.79
CA PHE A 252 -2.06 -11.57 19.99
C PHE A 252 -1.52 -12.67 20.90
N ASP A 253 -2.32 -13.69 21.20
CA ASP A 253 -1.94 -14.83 22.05
C ASP A 253 -0.75 -15.62 21.45
N ASN A 254 -0.69 -15.73 20.12
CA ASN A 254 0.41 -16.38 19.41
C ASN A 254 1.58 -15.45 19.06
N LYS A 255 1.67 -14.28 19.71
CA LYS A 255 2.81 -13.35 19.66
C LYS A 255 3.14 -12.87 18.23
N LYS A 256 2.12 -12.69 17.39
CA LYS A 256 2.29 -12.25 16.00
C LYS A 256 2.34 -10.72 15.86
N LEU A 257 1.88 -9.99 16.88
CA LEU A 257 1.77 -8.54 16.84
C LEU A 257 3.10 -7.84 16.48
N GLY A 258 4.24 -8.29 17.01
CA GLY A 258 5.55 -7.71 16.66
C GLY A 258 5.90 -7.80 15.17
N ALA A 259 5.75 -8.98 14.57
CA ALA A 259 5.97 -9.16 13.13
C ALA A 259 4.98 -8.35 12.28
N MET A 260 3.75 -8.18 12.78
CA MET A 260 2.75 -7.36 12.10
C MET A 260 3.08 -5.86 12.15
N ILE A 261 3.56 -5.36 13.30
CA ILE A 261 4.01 -3.97 13.47
C ILE A 261 5.25 -3.68 12.62
N ASP A 262 6.18 -4.63 12.52
CA ASP A 262 7.34 -4.53 11.63
C ASP A 262 6.89 -4.37 10.16
N ARG A 263 5.96 -5.23 9.71
CA ARG A 263 5.36 -5.14 8.37
C ARG A 263 4.63 -3.82 8.13
N ALA A 264 3.95 -3.28 9.15
CA ALA A 264 3.32 -1.95 9.12
C ALA A 264 4.31 -0.79 8.95
N GLY A 265 5.62 -1.07 9.05
CA GLY A 265 6.70 -0.11 8.85
C GLY A 265 7.16 0.56 10.13
N TYR A 266 6.98 -0.08 11.29
CA TYR A 266 7.42 0.43 12.60
C TYR A 266 8.38 -0.55 13.30
N PRO A 267 9.54 -0.88 12.68
CA PRO A 267 10.48 -1.87 13.23
C PRO A 267 11.00 -1.51 14.62
N GLY A 268 11.19 -0.22 14.92
CA GLY A 268 11.59 0.24 16.25
C GLY A 268 10.55 -0.05 17.33
N VAL A 269 9.27 0.20 17.05
CA VAL A 269 8.16 -0.13 17.97
C VAL A 269 8.07 -1.65 18.16
N ALA A 270 8.23 -2.42 17.08
CA ALA A 270 8.21 -3.88 17.13
C ALA A 270 9.35 -4.45 18.00
N ALA A 271 10.55 -3.88 17.90
CA ALA A 271 11.73 -4.31 18.67
C ALA A 271 11.58 -4.07 20.18
N ASP A 272 10.85 -3.02 20.56
CA ASP A 272 10.67 -2.59 21.95
C ASP A 272 9.39 -3.13 22.59
N LEU A 273 8.65 -4.03 21.92
CA LEU A 273 7.44 -4.63 22.49
C LEU A 273 7.77 -5.43 23.76
N ASP A 274 7.04 -5.13 24.83
CA ASP A 274 7.08 -5.90 26.08
C ASP A 274 5.92 -6.90 26.10
N GLN A 275 6.24 -8.18 25.81
CA GLN A 275 5.23 -9.24 25.76
C GLN A 275 4.57 -9.49 27.11
N ASP A 276 5.29 -9.32 28.23
CA ASP A 276 4.71 -9.54 29.57
C ASP A 276 3.65 -8.46 29.87
N LYS A 277 3.87 -7.22 29.41
CA LYS A 277 2.88 -6.14 29.52
C LYS A 277 1.66 -6.38 28.64
N ILE A 278 1.87 -6.89 27.42
CA ILE A 278 0.77 -7.28 26.53
C ILE A 278 -0.05 -8.40 27.19
N ASP A 279 0.60 -9.49 27.59
CA ASP A 279 -0.05 -10.65 28.22
C ASP A 279 -0.82 -10.26 29.49
N ALA A 280 -0.33 -9.28 30.25
CA ALA A 280 -1.01 -8.78 31.44
C ALA A 280 -2.33 -8.05 31.15
N VAL A 281 -2.46 -7.36 30.01
CA VAL A 281 -3.69 -6.62 29.66
C VAL A 281 -4.67 -7.41 28.81
N LEU A 282 -4.19 -8.40 28.04
CA LEU A 282 -5.02 -9.17 27.10
C LEU A 282 -6.29 -9.78 27.74
N PRO A 283 -6.27 -10.35 28.96
CA PRO A 283 -7.49 -10.89 29.57
C PRO A 283 -8.58 -9.83 29.81
N ALA A 284 -8.19 -8.66 30.33
CA ALA A 284 -9.13 -7.58 30.60
C ALA A 284 -9.66 -6.95 29.30
N MET A 285 -8.77 -6.73 28.33
CA MET A 285 -9.13 -6.23 27.00
C MET A 285 -10.07 -7.19 26.28
N THR A 286 -9.78 -8.50 26.30
CA THR A 286 -10.62 -9.54 25.68
C THR A 286 -12.02 -9.55 26.26
N LYS A 287 -12.12 -9.50 27.59
CA LYS A 287 -13.42 -9.43 28.27
C LYS A 287 -14.20 -8.20 27.81
N ARG A 288 -13.54 -7.03 27.80
CA ARG A 288 -14.19 -5.77 27.41
C ARG A 288 -14.62 -5.76 25.94
N ALA A 289 -13.78 -6.25 25.03
CA ALA A 289 -14.10 -6.38 23.62
C ALA A 289 -15.34 -7.25 23.39
N ARG A 290 -15.46 -8.38 24.10
CA ARG A 290 -16.64 -9.25 24.04
C ARG A 290 -17.89 -8.59 24.62
N GLU A 291 -17.77 -7.85 25.72
CA GLU A 291 -18.88 -7.06 26.28
C GLU A 291 -19.37 -6.00 25.28
N MET A 292 -18.45 -5.29 24.63
CA MET A 292 -18.78 -4.26 23.62
C MET A 292 -19.50 -4.87 22.41
N LEU A 293 -19.06 -6.04 21.93
CA LEU A 293 -19.77 -6.77 20.86
C LEU A 293 -21.18 -7.16 21.28
N ALA A 294 -21.35 -7.75 22.47
CA ALA A 294 -22.65 -8.18 22.98
C ALA A 294 -23.63 -7.01 23.15
N ILE A 295 -23.15 -5.86 23.65
CA ILE A 295 -23.95 -4.63 23.74
C ILE A 295 -24.37 -4.15 22.34
N GLY A 296 -23.47 -4.20 21.36
CA GLY A 296 -23.80 -3.84 19.99
C GLY A 296 -24.88 -4.74 19.36
N GLU A 297 -24.80 -6.05 19.60
CA GLU A 297 -25.83 -7.02 19.18
C GLU A 297 -27.20 -6.70 19.77
N GLU A 298 -27.24 -6.46 21.09
CA GLU A 298 -28.49 -6.13 21.80
C GLU A 298 -29.13 -4.84 21.26
N LEU A 299 -28.32 -3.81 20.99
CA LEU A 299 -28.81 -2.50 20.56
C LEU A 299 -29.30 -2.45 19.11
N THR A 300 -28.72 -3.26 18.23
CA THR A 300 -28.91 -3.08 16.77
C THR A 300 -29.31 -4.34 16.01
N GLY A 301 -29.31 -5.51 16.66
CA GLY A 301 -29.54 -6.80 16.00
C GLY A 301 -28.36 -7.30 15.16
N HIS A 302 -27.23 -6.59 15.18
CA HIS A 302 -25.98 -6.96 14.52
C HIS A 302 -24.80 -6.82 15.48
N PRO A 303 -23.76 -7.65 15.38
CA PRO A 303 -22.56 -7.53 16.19
C PRO A 303 -21.89 -6.18 15.97
N GLY A 304 -22.09 -5.29 16.95
CA GLY A 304 -21.18 -4.18 17.15
C GLY A 304 -21.46 -2.86 16.44
N LEU A 305 -22.70 -2.39 16.34
CA LEU A 305 -22.97 -1.04 15.79
C LEU A 305 -23.47 -0.06 16.86
N PRO A 306 -22.91 1.16 16.95
CA PRO A 306 -23.66 2.28 17.50
C PRO A 306 -24.84 2.66 16.59
N ALA A 307 -25.89 3.27 17.14
CA ALA A 307 -27.06 3.69 16.37
C ALA A 307 -26.75 4.82 15.36
N GLU A 308 -25.70 5.60 15.63
CA GLU A 308 -25.26 6.73 14.81
C GLU A 308 -23.93 6.42 14.12
N VAL A 309 -23.64 7.15 13.04
CA VAL A 309 -22.37 7.05 12.31
C VAL A 309 -21.23 7.57 13.18
N THR A 310 -20.15 6.80 13.27
CA THR A 310 -18.91 7.18 13.95
C THR A 310 -17.99 7.89 12.95
N PRO A 311 -17.71 9.21 13.12
CA PRO A 311 -16.83 9.93 12.20
C PRO A 311 -15.36 9.53 12.40
N ASN A 312 -14.60 9.46 11.30
CA ASN A 312 -13.14 9.44 11.38
C ASN A 312 -12.63 10.83 11.80
N LEU A 313 -11.45 10.88 12.44
CA LEU A 313 -10.76 12.16 12.64
C LEU A 313 -10.35 12.68 11.26
N VAL A 314 -10.94 13.80 10.86
CA VAL A 314 -10.65 14.43 9.57
C VAL A 314 -9.14 14.58 9.42
N SER A 315 -8.59 14.08 8.31
CA SER A 315 -7.24 14.38 7.87
C SER A 315 -7.13 15.90 7.74
N GLY A 316 -6.41 16.54 8.67
CA GLY A 316 -5.92 17.90 8.46
C GLY A 316 -4.91 17.94 7.33
#